data_AF-A0A235B170-F1
#
_entry.id   AF-A0A235B170-F1
#
_cell.length_a   1.000
_cell.length_b   1.000
_cell.length_c   1.000
_cell.angle_alpha   90.00
_cell.angle_beta   90.00
_cell.angle_gamma   90.00
#
_symmetry.space_group_name_H-M   'P 1'
#
loop_
_entity.id
_entity.type
_entity.pdbx_description
1 polymer ?
#
loop_
_entity_poly.entity_id
_entity_poly.type
_entity_poly.pdbx_seq_one_letter_code
_entity_poly.pdbx_strand_id
1 'polypeptide(L)'
;LKMKVVATDGIDVSPVDIDDFRIGVAETYDVIVTPTKDAHTIFAQNIDRSGYVATTLATKKGARPAIPAMDKIEWLTMADMMGAMGSNGYNAKHAKTEYDFKSDMRVDSPRMNLDDPGINLRNIDRKVLNYS
;
A
#
# COMPACT_ATOMS: atom_id res chain seq x y z
N LEU A 1 11.32 2.31 -12.12
CA LEU A 1 12.58 1.90 -11.47
C LEU A 1 12.18 0.80 -10.51
N LYS A 2 12.78 -0.41 -10.57
CA LYS A 2 12.45 -1.47 -9.61
C LYS A 2 12.99 -1.09 -8.24
N MET A 3 12.17 -1.29 -7.22
CA MET A 3 12.45 -0.99 -5.83
C MET A 3 12.36 -2.28 -5.01
N LYS A 4 13.19 -2.42 -3.99
CA LYS A 4 13.20 -3.59 -3.11
C LYS A 4 13.02 -3.12 -1.67
N VAL A 5 11.87 -3.44 -1.08
CA VAL A 5 11.59 -3.13 0.33
C VAL A 5 12.30 -4.17 1.20
N VAL A 6 13.04 -3.71 2.20
CA VAL A 6 13.84 -4.57 3.10
C VAL A 6 13.51 -4.39 4.58
N ALA A 7 12.90 -3.27 4.97
CA ALA A 7 12.37 -3.09 6.33
C ALA A 7 11.07 -2.26 6.33
N THR A 8 10.24 -2.48 7.34
CA THR A 8 9.00 -1.74 7.63
C THR A 8 8.95 -1.46 9.13
N ASP A 9 8.69 -0.21 9.50
CA ASP A 9 8.58 0.26 10.89
C ASP A 9 9.76 -0.16 11.79
N GLY A 10 10.96 -0.13 11.21
CA GLY A 10 12.21 -0.50 11.88
C GLY A 10 12.43 -2.01 12.03
N ILE A 11 11.59 -2.85 11.42
CA ILE A 11 11.71 -4.30 11.43
C ILE A 11 12.16 -4.79 10.05
N ASP A 12 13.25 -5.55 10.02
CA ASP A 12 13.72 -6.20 8.79
C ASP A 12 12.70 -7.21 8.28
N VAL A 13 12.46 -7.21 6.97
CA VAL A 13 11.55 -8.13 6.28
C VAL A 13 12.25 -8.91 5.17
N SER A 14 11.62 -9.99 4.72
CA SER A 14 12.07 -10.68 3.51
C SER A 14 11.99 -9.71 2.32
N PRO A 15 13.05 -9.54 1.52
CA PRO A 15 13.06 -8.49 0.51
C PRO A 15 11.98 -8.67 -0.57
N VAL A 16 11.16 -7.64 -0.77
CA VAL A 16 10.05 -7.66 -1.75
C VAL A 16 10.30 -6.69 -2.89
N ASP A 17 10.34 -7.19 -4.12
CA ASP A 17 10.46 -6.36 -5.33
C ASP A 17 9.12 -5.74 -5.73
N ILE A 18 9.09 -4.42 -5.86
CA ILE A 18 7.91 -3.60 -6.17
C ILE A 18 8.25 -2.47 -7.15
N ASP A 19 7.22 -1.85 -7.71
CA ASP A 19 7.26 -0.62 -8.51
C ASP A 19 6.54 0.54 -7.82
N ASP A 20 5.61 0.25 -6.91
CA ASP A 20 4.77 1.23 -6.22
C ASP A 20 4.31 0.69 -4.87
N PHE A 21 3.97 1.57 -3.94
CA PHE A 21 3.38 1.20 -2.66
C PHE A 21 2.67 2.39 -2.01
N ARG A 22 1.74 2.06 -1.11
CA ARG A 22 1.09 3.03 -0.24
C ARG A 22 1.86 3.11 1.07
N ILE A 23 1.97 4.33 1.59
CA ILE A 23 2.52 4.61 2.91
C ILE A 23 1.51 5.47 3.69
N GLY A 24 1.21 5.03 4.90
CA GLY A 24 0.37 5.73 5.87
C GLY A 24 1.13 6.79 6.66
N VAL A 25 0.40 7.60 7.42
CA VAL A 25 1.03 8.54 8.36
C VAL A 25 1.75 7.76 9.45
N ALA A 26 2.99 8.17 9.74
CA ALA A 26 3.88 7.55 10.73
C ALA A 26 4.43 6.16 10.37
N GLU A 27 4.12 5.63 9.19
CA GLU A 27 4.80 4.44 8.67
C GLU A 27 6.21 4.81 8.16
N THR A 28 7.14 3.87 8.23
CA THR A 28 8.51 4.01 7.72
C THR A 28 8.92 2.77 6.94
N TYR A 29 9.63 2.96 5.82
CA TYR A 29 10.12 1.87 4.98
C TYR A 29 11.55 2.11 4.54
N ASP A 30 12.34 1.05 4.58
CA ASP A 30 13.67 1.04 3.98
C ASP A 30 13.60 0.35 2.62
N VAL A 31 13.99 1.09 1.59
CA VAL A 31 13.86 0.68 0.20
C VAL A 31 15.20 0.82 -0.52
N ILE A 32 15.68 -0.31 -1.06
CA ILE A 32 16.86 -0.35 -1.90
C ILE A 32 16.43 -0.14 -3.35
N VAL A 33 17.09 0.80 -4.03
CA VAL A 33 16.89 1.06 -5.46
C VAL A 33 18.21 0.95 -6.21
N THR A 34 18.16 0.46 -7.45
CA THR A 34 19.34 0.40 -8.32
C THR A 34 19.11 1.31 -9.53
N PRO A 35 19.58 2.58 -9.50
CA PRO A 35 19.34 3.54 -10.56
C PRO A 35 19.86 3.06 -11.92
N THR A 36 19.01 3.09 -12.94
CA THR A 36 19.37 2.69 -14.32
C THR A 36 19.63 3.87 -15.26
N LYS A 37 19.52 5.10 -14.75
CA LYS A 37 19.63 6.37 -15.48
C LYS A 37 20.32 7.39 -14.58
N ASP A 38 20.86 8.45 -15.20
CA ASP A 38 21.50 9.55 -14.50
C ASP A 38 20.55 10.35 -13.58
N ALA A 39 19.24 10.29 -13.84
CA ALA A 39 18.22 10.91 -13.01
C ALA A 39 16.89 10.14 -13.03
N HIS A 40 16.25 10.04 -11.86
CA HIS A 40 14.92 9.49 -11.65
C HIS A 40 14.06 10.44 -10.82
N THR A 41 12.77 10.52 -11.14
CA THR A 41 11.78 11.20 -10.32
C THR A 41 11.27 10.23 -9.27
N ILE A 42 11.39 10.60 -7.99
CA ILE A 42 10.63 9.96 -6.92
C ILE A 42 9.32 10.74 -6.84
N PHE A 43 8.22 10.05 -7.08
CA PHE A 43 6.90 10.64 -7.24
C PHE A 43 5.95 10.08 -6.20
N ALA A 44 5.34 10.96 -5.40
CA ALA A 44 4.37 10.60 -4.38
C ALA A 44 3.11 11.45 -4.58
N GLN A 45 1.95 10.80 -4.66
CA GLN A 45 0.66 11.44 -4.88
C GLN A 45 -0.30 11.09 -3.76
N ASN A 46 -1.19 12.01 -3.40
CA ASN A 46 -2.19 11.76 -2.39
C ASN A 46 -3.18 10.68 -2.87
N ILE A 47 -3.80 9.97 -1.92
CA ILE A 47 -4.78 8.93 -2.20
C ILE A 47 -6.04 9.47 -2.90
N ASP A 48 -6.43 10.70 -2.60
CA ASP A 48 -7.55 11.42 -3.23
C ASP A 48 -7.17 12.05 -4.59
N ARG A 49 -5.91 11.90 -5.03
CA ARG A 49 -5.34 12.47 -6.25
C ARG A 49 -5.49 14.00 -6.36
N SER A 50 -5.57 14.70 -5.24
CA SER A 50 -5.66 16.17 -5.21
C SER A 50 -4.31 16.88 -5.43
N GLY A 51 -3.20 16.15 -5.28
CA GLY A 51 -1.87 16.71 -5.45
C GLY A 51 -0.75 15.67 -5.36
N TYR A 52 0.48 16.13 -5.59
CA TYR A 52 1.68 15.31 -5.56
C TYR A 52 2.90 16.09 -5.07
N VAL A 53 3.91 15.35 -4.62
CA VAL A 53 5.28 15.79 -4.40
C VAL A 53 6.19 15.02 -5.35
N ALA A 54 7.13 15.72 -5.96
CA ALA A 54 8.16 15.13 -6.81
C ALA A 54 9.54 15.58 -6.34
N THR A 55 10.42 14.61 -6.11
CA THR A 55 11.84 14.86 -5.84
C THR A 55 12.69 14.15 -6.88
N THR A 56 13.96 14.53 -7.01
CA THR A 56 14.85 13.99 -8.02
C THR A 56 16.03 13.27 -7.37
N LEU A 57 16.19 12.00 -7.71
CA LEU A 57 17.39 11.22 -7.44
C LEU A 57 18.28 11.29 -8.68
N ALA A 58 19.42 11.99 -8.59
CA ALA A 58 20.31 12.17 -9.74
C ALA A 58 21.79 12.05 -9.36
N THR A 59 22.59 11.60 -10.32
CA THR A 59 24.05 11.49 -10.21
C THR A 59 24.77 12.82 -10.50
N LYS A 60 24.07 13.79 -11.11
CA LYS A 60 24.61 15.11 -11.49
C LYS A 60 23.71 16.22 -10.96
N LYS A 61 24.33 17.28 -10.45
CA LYS A 61 23.63 18.48 -9.98
C LYS A 61 22.85 19.13 -11.12
N GLY A 62 21.60 19.52 -10.87
CA GLY A 62 20.75 20.23 -11.82
C GLY A 62 20.03 19.35 -12.84
N ALA A 63 20.29 18.03 -12.86
CA ALA A 63 19.50 17.11 -13.67
C ALA A 63 18.05 17.11 -13.19
N ARG A 64 17.11 17.26 -14.12
CA ARG A 64 15.66 17.23 -13.86
C ARG A 64 14.99 16.29 -14.85
N PRO A 65 14.66 15.05 -14.45
CA PRO A 65 13.91 14.13 -15.28
C PRO A 65 12.45 14.59 -15.42
N ALA A 66 11.74 14.02 -16.39
CA ALA A 66 10.31 14.30 -16.56
C ALA A 66 9.53 13.90 -15.30
N ILE A 67 8.60 14.76 -14.88
CA ILE A 67 7.68 14.46 -13.79
C ILE A 67 6.54 13.60 -14.37
N PRO A 68 6.24 12.42 -13.80
CA PRO A 68 5.08 11.63 -14.22
C PRO A 68 3.77 12.41 -14.10
N ALA A 69 2.81 12.11 -14.97
CA ALA A 69 1.44 12.61 -14.80
C ALA A 69 0.78 11.93 -13.59
N MET A 70 -0.11 12.64 -12.89
CA MET A 70 -0.94 12.02 -11.85
C MET A 70 -1.87 10.97 -12.44
N ASP A 71 -2.11 9.91 -11.66
CA ASP A 71 -3.09 8.90 -12.02
C ASP A 71 -4.52 9.46 -11.93
N LYS A 72 -5.45 8.79 -12.62
CA LYS A 72 -6.87 9.15 -12.57
C LYS A 72 -7.44 8.90 -11.17
N ILE A 73 -8.44 9.70 -10.80
CA ILE A 73 -9.24 9.48 -9.60
C ILE A 73 -10.04 8.19 -9.79
N GLU A 74 -9.88 7.21 -8.89
CA GLU A 74 -10.81 6.10 -8.76
C GLU A 74 -11.88 6.41 -7.70
N TRP A 75 -13.14 6.13 -8.03
CA TRP A 75 -14.25 6.27 -7.10
C TRP A 75 -14.36 5.07 -6.17
N LEU A 76 -14.63 5.34 -4.90
CA LEU A 76 -14.90 4.30 -3.91
C LEU A 76 -16.12 3.47 -4.31
N THR A 77 -15.96 2.15 -4.28
CA THR A 77 -17.06 1.21 -4.48
C THR A 77 -17.73 0.85 -3.16
N MET A 78 -18.89 0.21 -3.21
CA MET A 78 -19.52 -0.34 -2.00
C MET A 78 -18.61 -1.32 -1.27
N ALA A 79 -17.73 -2.05 -1.97
CA ALA A 79 -16.77 -2.96 -1.36
C ALA A 79 -15.66 -2.25 -0.57
N ASP A 80 -15.37 -0.99 -0.90
CA ASP A 80 -14.42 -0.13 -0.18
C ASP A 80 -15.06 0.49 1.06
N MET A 81 -16.34 0.86 0.99
CA MET A 81 -17.05 1.52 2.09
C MET A 81 -17.65 0.55 3.11
N MET A 82 -18.33 -0.50 2.63
CA MET A 82 -19.11 -1.44 3.45
C MET A 82 -18.48 -2.83 3.53
N GLY A 83 -17.38 -3.03 2.80
CA GLY A 83 -16.76 -4.33 2.64
C GLY A 83 -17.38 -5.18 1.54
N ALA A 84 -16.61 -6.15 1.04
CA ALA A 84 -17.15 -7.18 0.16
C ALA A 84 -18.04 -8.10 0.99
N MET A 85 -19.34 -8.10 0.71
CA MET A 85 -20.33 -8.99 1.35
C MET A 85 -20.24 -10.41 0.74
N GLY A 86 -19.02 -10.96 0.72
CA GLY A 86 -18.68 -12.23 0.11
C GLY A 86 -18.60 -13.34 1.14
N SER A 87 -19.08 -14.53 0.77
CA SER A 87 -19.18 -15.75 1.60
C SER A 87 -17.83 -16.36 2.06
N ASN A 88 -16.69 -15.72 1.79
CA ASN A 88 -15.34 -16.29 1.98
C ASN A 88 -14.49 -15.52 3.03
N GLY A 89 -15.12 -14.98 4.08
CA GLY A 89 -14.41 -14.36 5.20
C GLY A 89 -13.61 -15.38 6.03
N TYR A 90 -12.55 -14.92 6.69
CA TYR A 90 -11.81 -15.74 7.67
C TYR A 90 -12.74 -16.08 8.84
N ASN A 91 -12.97 -17.36 9.15
CA ASN A 91 -13.77 -17.73 10.32
C ASN A 91 -12.94 -17.57 11.59
N ALA A 92 -13.27 -16.56 12.39
CA ALA A 92 -12.60 -16.29 13.66
C ALA A 92 -12.80 -17.47 14.63
N LYS A 93 -11.70 -17.86 15.29
CA LYS A 93 -11.75 -18.86 16.37
C LYS A 93 -11.91 -18.12 17.69
N HIS A 94 -13.13 -18.15 18.22
CA HIS A 94 -13.48 -17.52 19.48
C HIS A 94 -13.14 -18.40 20.68
N ALA A 95 -12.67 -17.79 21.76
CA ALA A 95 -12.53 -18.48 23.03
C ALA A 95 -13.91 -18.77 23.62
N LYS A 96 -14.09 -19.89 24.32
CA LYS A 96 -15.39 -20.26 24.92
C LYS A 96 -15.95 -19.19 25.86
N THR A 97 -15.08 -18.42 26.51
CA THR A 97 -15.44 -17.32 27.40
C THR A 97 -16.08 -16.12 26.69
N GLU A 98 -15.95 -16.01 25.37
CA GLU A 98 -16.57 -14.94 24.57
C GLU A 98 -18.05 -15.22 24.25
N TYR A 99 -18.57 -16.41 24.58
CA TYR A 99 -19.98 -16.76 24.42
C TYR A 99 -20.85 -16.40 25.64
N ASP A 100 -20.28 -15.72 26.64
CA ASP A 100 -20.98 -15.31 27.87
C ASP A 100 -21.66 -13.95 27.72
N PHE A 101 -22.57 -13.61 28.66
CA PHE A 101 -23.35 -12.36 28.66
C PHE A 101 -22.49 -11.08 28.76
N LYS A 102 -21.20 -11.22 29.07
CA LYS A 102 -20.25 -10.11 29.19
C LYS A 102 -19.73 -9.62 27.83
N SER A 103 -19.89 -10.41 26.78
CA SER A 103 -19.46 -10.06 25.42
C SER A 103 -20.62 -9.47 24.63
N ASP A 104 -20.60 -8.16 24.43
CA ASP A 104 -21.67 -7.41 23.77
C ASP A 104 -21.58 -7.50 22.23
N MET A 105 -20.36 -7.54 21.68
CA MET A 105 -20.12 -7.63 20.24
C MET A 105 -19.04 -8.66 19.91
N ARG A 106 -19.27 -9.43 18.83
CA ARG A 106 -18.35 -10.42 18.28
C ARG A 106 -18.39 -10.36 16.76
N VAL A 107 -17.25 -10.63 16.13
CA VAL A 107 -17.09 -10.65 14.68
C VAL A 107 -16.61 -12.03 14.29
N ASP A 108 -17.52 -12.87 13.79
CA ASP A 108 -17.21 -14.25 13.40
C ASP A 108 -16.41 -14.32 12.08
N SER A 109 -16.46 -13.25 11.28
CA SER A 109 -15.79 -13.19 9.97
C SER A 109 -15.01 -11.89 9.78
N PRO A 110 -13.91 -11.69 10.52
CA PRO A 110 -13.07 -10.51 10.35
C PRO A 110 -12.44 -10.49 8.95
N ARG A 111 -12.29 -9.28 8.42
CA ARG A 111 -11.70 -9.06 7.11
C ARG A 111 -10.18 -9.03 7.24
N MET A 112 -9.50 -9.84 6.43
CA MET A 112 -8.04 -9.86 6.30
C MET A 112 -7.69 -9.41 4.88
N ASN A 113 -7.77 -8.10 4.62
CA ASN A 113 -7.46 -7.49 3.31
C ASN A 113 -5.93 -7.30 3.14
N LEU A 114 -5.16 -8.31 3.51
CA LEU A 114 -3.71 -8.22 3.55
C LEU A 114 -3.12 -8.25 2.11
N ASP A 115 -3.84 -8.87 1.18
CA ASP A 115 -3.54 -9.00 -0.23
C ASP A 115 -4.06 -7.83 -1.10
N ASP A 116 -4.96 -7.00 -0.57
CA ASP A 116 -5.55 -5.87 -1.30
C ASP A 116 -4.64 -4.62 -1.19
N PRO A 117 -4.03 -4.14 -2.29
CA PRO A 117 -3.25 -2.90 -2.27
C PRO A 117 -4.12 -1.65 -2.05
N GLY A 118 -5.45 -1.78 -2.17
CA GLY A 118 -6.42 -0.73 -1.96
C GLY A 118 -6.69 0.14 -3.19
N ILE A 119 -7.68 1.02 -3.06
CA ILE A 119 -8.15 1.90 -4.13
C ILE A 119 -7.02 2.70 -4.81
N ASN A 120 -7.13 2.92 -6.12
CA ASN A 120 -6.12 3.51 -7.01
C ASN A 120 -4.86 2.67 -7.27
N LEU A 121 -4.70 1.52 -6.61
CA LEU A 121 -3.55 0.62 -6.79
C LEU A 121 -3.96 -0.77 -7.33
N ARG A 122 -5.26 -1.04 -7.49
CA ARG A 122 -5.78 -2.33 -7.99
C ARG A 122 -5.65 -2.48 -9.51
N ASN A 123 -5.83 -1.40 -10.26
CA ASN A 123 -5.90 -1.41 -11.73
C ASN A 123 -4.73 -0.67 -12.37
N ILE A 124 -3.51 -0.92 -11.89
CA ILE A 124 -2.30 -0.28 -12.42
C ILE A 124 -1.32 -1.32 -12.97
N ASP A 125 -0.62 -0.96 -14.05
CA ASP A 125 0.43 -1.80 -14.67
C ASP A 125 1.76 -1.75 -13.88
N ARG A 126 1.69 -1.74 -12.55
CA ARG A 126 2.82 -1.64 -11.63
C ARG A 126 2.69 -2.72 -10.56
N LYS A 127 3.79 -3.35 -10.17
CA LYS A 127 3.79 -4.30 -9.06
C LYS A 127 3.72 -3.53 -7.74
N VAL A 128 2.63 -3.71 -7.00
CA VAL A 128 2.39 -2.98 -5.75
C VAL A 128 2.76 -3.82 -4.54
N LEU A 129 3.32 -3.20 -3.50
CA LEU A 129 3.47 -3.86 -2.20
C LEU A 129 2.09 -4.18 -1.61
N ASN A 130 1.87 -5.44 -1.31
CA ASN A 130 0.80 -5.92 -0.44
C ASN A 130 1.44 -6.68 0.73
N TYR A 131 0.64 -6.98 1.75
CA TYR A 131 1.11 -7.57 3.00
C TYR A 131 0.85 -9.10 3.07
N SER A 132 0.41 -9.71 1.96
CA SER A 132 0.04 -11.13 1.86
C SER A 132 1.19 -12.11 2.03
#